data_AF-A0A316UT23-F1
#
_entry.id   AF-A0A316UT23-F1
#
_cell.length_a   1.000
_cell.length_b   1.000
_cell.length_c   1.000
_cell.angle_alpha   90.00
_cell.angle_beta   90.00
_cell.angle_gamma   90.00
#
_symmetry.space_group_name_H-M   'P 1'
#
loop_
_entity.id
_entity.type
_entity.pdbx_description
1 polymer ?
#
loop_
_entity_poly.entity_id
_entity_poly.type
_entity_poly.pdbx_seq_one_letter_code
_entity_poly.pdbx_strand_id
1 'polypeptide(L)'
;MSDTKHFDSEGVVHEKGRHGEAFNAEPSIPNLTSQGVTSQEQLFRRNHDDIVYAEPDVPATKEEWTLDVIVDADVAQEQGWKEWTTGTKGSEFSQDDGDDDATIARSKAENISLSKLKSFYPNRSVLSAMECAGNRRSEMEARKSNPASVEGLQWKQGAIGNAQWQGASLREVLLSLGIADPYDHLTPEESARLPPTVDSMQTRSAPWSRHLFVHFLSSQPSSESTKPQGQVYGSSIPLSTAMHPNQDVLLCWSVNNVDLGPAHGYPLRAVIPGHVAARWVKWLSGIRVSKRENDSPAMRDDYKILTPPKEVRERGEEKEWAESVTGENQDPDKRMKELHALPAMMRLGVGSGVGEPVERDGGTVVSVNGEGMWKAEGYAVGTEGERNGEMGIFDIH
;
A
#
# COMPACT_ATOMS: atom_id res chain seq x y z
N MET A 1 5.01 1.48 35.65
CA MET A 1 4.55 2.87 35.80
C MET A 1 3.60 3.11 34.63
N SER A 2 2.37 3.52 34.92
CA SER A 2 1.25 3.54 33.98
C SER A 2 1.40 4.64 32.92
N ASP A 3 1.58 4.26 31.66
CA ASP A 3 1.42 5.16 30.50
C ASP A 3 -0.08 5.40 30.25
N THR A 4 -0.63 6.42 30.90
CA THR A 4 -1.97 6.94 30.61
C THR A 4 -1.98 7.57 29.21
N LYS A 5 -2.57 6.86 28.25
CA LYS A 5 -2.93 7.39 26.92
C LYS A 5 -3.96 8.52 27.09
N HIS A 6 -3.59 9.74 26.70
CA HIS A 6 -4.52 10.87 26.66
C HIS A 6 -5.33 10.82 25.38
N PHE A 7 -6.65 10.73 25.51
CA PHE A 7 -7.60 11.00 24.44
C PHE A 7 -7.84 12.52 24.38
N ASP A 8 -7.57 13.15 23.25
CA ASP A 8 -8.12 14.48 22.99
C ASP A 8 -9.59 14.36 22.53
N SER A 9 -10.27 15.50 22.40
CA SER A 9 -11.68 15.57 22.01
C SER A 9 -11.99 15.05 20.60
N GLU A 10 -10.98 14.64 19.82
CA GLU A 10 -11.10 14.09 18.47
C GLU A 10 -10.73 12.59 18.38
N GLY A 11 -10.29 11.96 19.48
CA GLY A 11 -10.05 10.51 19.53
C GLY A 11 -8.70 10.06 18.96
N VAL A 12 -7.67 10.90 19.04
CA VAL A 12 -6.32 10.62 18.50
C VAL A 12 -5.52 9.68 19.42
N VAL A 13 -4.70 8.78 18.85
CA VAL A 13 -3.77 7.89 19.56
C VAL A 13 -2.34 8.19 19.13
N HIS A 14 -1.44 8.49 20.08
CA HIS A 14 -0.04 8.88 19.84
C HIS A 14 0.96 7.85 20.41
N GLU A 15 2.02 7.50 19.65
CA GLU A 15 3.20 6.73 20.11
C GLU A 15 4.51 7.30 19.50
N LYS A 16 5.64 7.18 20.22
CA LYS A 16 6.86 8.05 20.21
C LYS A 16 7.96 7.74 19.15
N GLY A 17 8.44 8.79 18.45
CA GLY A 17 9.75 9.45 18.64
C GLY A 17 11.08 8.93 18.01
N ARG A 18 11.44 9.47 16.84
CA ARG A 18 12.68 10.25 16.54
C ARG A 18 12.38 11.10 15.29
N HIS A 19 12.36 12.43 15.43
CA HIS A 19 11.74 13.42 14.51
C HIS A 19 10.22 13.55 14.72
N GLY A 20 9.81 14.45 15.64
CA GLY A 20 8.39 14.66 15.95
C GLY A 20 7.67 13.41 16.48
N GLU A 21 6.36 13.53 16.76
CA GLU A 21 5.48 12.38 16.96
C GLU A 21 4.65 12.19 15.70
N ALA A 22 4.69 10.99 15.11
CA ALA A 22 3.98 10.71 13.87
C ALA A 22 2.46 10.87 14.07
N PHE A 23 1.82 11.73 13.27
CA PHE A 23 0.39 11.93 13.36
C PHE A 23 -0.39 10.77 12.72
N ASN A 24 -1.20 10.09 13.53
CA ASN A 24 -2.08 9.01 13.09
C ASN A 24 -3.50 9.25 13.63
N ALA A 25 -4.50 9.28 12.75
CA ALA A 25 -5.89 9.55 13.12
C ALA A 25 -6.88 8.89 12.16
N GLU A 26 -8.05 8.53 12.67
CA GLU A 26 -9.17 7.99 11.90
C GLU A 26 -10.43 8.87 12.10
N PRO A 27 -11.28 9.04 11.07
CA PRO A 27 -12.56 9.70 11.23
C PRO A 27 -13.50 8.89 12.15
N SER A 28 -14.51 9.57 12.71
CA SER A 28 -15.62 8.88 13.36
C SER A 28 -16.45 8.08 12.34
N ILE A 29 -17.08 6.99 12.79
CA ILE A 29 -17.91 6.14 11.92
C ILE A 29 -19.06 6.92 11.26
N PRO A 30 -19.83 7.77 11.97
CA PRO A 30 -20.89 8.55 11.34
C PRO A 30 -20.37 9.48 10.24
N ASN A 31 -19.18 10.07 10.41
CA ASN A 31 -18.56 10.91 9.39
C ASN A 31 -18.16 10.07 8.18
N LEU A 32 -17.52 8.94 8.42
CA LEU A 32 -17.09 8.03 7.38
C LEU A 32 -18.28 7.58 6.53
N THR A 33 -19.35 7.06 7.13
CA THR A 33 -20.52 6.50 6.43
C THR A 33 -21.53 7.54 5.91
N SER A 34 -21.31 8.83 6.13
CA SER A 34 -22.21 9.89 5.63
C SER A 34 -22.09 10.07 4.11
N GLN A 35 -20.87 9.87 3.60
CA GLN A 35 -20.39 9.93 2.22
C GLN A 35 -20.72 8.71 1.33
N GLY A 36 -20.65 8.84 0.00
CA GLY A 36 -20.11 7.80 -0.89
C GLY A 36 -18.63 8.05 -1.23
N VAL A 37 -18.16 9.27 -0.99
CA VAL A 37 -16.78 9.71 -1.18
C VAL A 37 -16.35 10.41 0.09
N THR A 38 -15.39 9.84 0.81
CA THR A 38 -14.80 10.43 2.01
C THR A 38 -14.05 11.71 1.61
N SER A 39 -14.33 12.82 2.30
CA SER A 39 -13.61 14.08 2.06
C SER A 39 -12.13 13.89 2.39
N GLN A 40 -11.25 14.69 1.78
CA GLN A 40 -9.81 14.58 2.03
C GLN A 40 -9.45 14.84 3.50
N GLU A 41 -10.17 15.74 4.16
CA GLU A 41 -10.01 16.08 5.57
C GLU A 41 -10.37 14.90 6.48
N GLN A 42 -11.34 14.09 6.05
CA GLN A 42 -11.85 12.92 6.77
C GLN A 42 -11.17 11.62 6.38
N LEU A 43 -10.35 11.58 5.33
CA LEU A 43 -9.51 10.41 5.04
C LEU A 43 -8.58 10.16 6.22
N PHE A 44 -8.54 8.92 6.70
CA PHE A 44 -7.65 8.53 7.80
C PHE A 44 -6.19 8.88 7.45
N ARG A 45 -5.44 9.27 8.47
CA ARG A 45 -4.04 9.63 8.35
C ARG A 45 -3.21 8.55 9.02
N ARG A 46 -2.34 7.90 8.25
CA ARG A 46 -1.28 7.03 8.79
C ARG A 46 0.07 7.56 8.32
N ASN A 47 0.91 7.95 9.28
CA ASN A 47 2.30 8.32 9.07
C ASN A 47 3.19 7.45 9.96
N HIS A 48 4.26 6.88 9.40
CA HIS A 48 5.27 6.15 10.16
C HIS A 48 6.18 7.12 10.94
N ASP A 49 6.43 8.31 10.38
CA ASP A 49 7.23 9.39 10.95
C ASP A 49 6.59 10.76 10.72
N ASP A 50 7.09 11.81 11.35
CA ASP A 50 6.63 13.17 11.08
C ASP A 50 6.92 13.61 9.64
N ILE A 51 6.11 14.52 9.10
CA ILE A 51 6.26 15.00 7.73
C ILE A 51 7.36 16.06 7.71
N VAL A 52 8.40 15.87 6.89
CA VAL A 52 9.43 16.89 6.69
C VAL A 52 8.94 17.90 5.65
N TYR A 53 8.73 19.13 6.11
CA TYR A 53 8.36 20.28 5.29
C TYR A 53 9.60 21.11 4.93
N ALA A 54 9.68 21.68 3.71
CA ALA A 54 10.66 22.75 3.44
C ALA A 54 10.13 24.11 3.85
N GLU A 55 8.83 24.36 3.66
CA GLU A 55 8.13 25.56 4.13
C GLU A 55 6.80 25.14 4.78
N PRO A 56 6.15 25.99 5.61
CA PRO A 56 4.84 25.67 6.19
C PRO A 56 3.87 25.20 5.10
N ASP A 57 3.29 24.01 5.29
CA ASP A 57 2.37 23.36 4.36
C ASP A 57 2.94 23.02 2.96
N VAL A 58 4.23 23.21 2.73
CA VAL A 58 4.94 22.82 1.50
C VAL A 58 6.02 21.78 1.84
N PRO A 59 5.79 20.49 1.52
CA PRO A 59 6.83 19.47 1.58
C PRO A 59 8.08 19.93 0.84
N ALA A 60 9.26 19.46 1.24
CA ALA A 60 10.50 19.91 0.63
C ALA A 60 10.60 19.59 -0.86
N THR A 61 10.18 20.54 -1.71
CA THR A 61 10.25 20.45 -3.16
C THR A 61 11.29 21.45 -3.66
N LYS A 62 12.25 20.99 -4.46
CA LYS A 62 12.98 21.89 -5.37
C LYS A 62 11.96 22.53 -6.34
N GLU A 63 12.34 23.60 -7.02
CA GLU A 63 11.50 24.43 -7.92
C GLU A 63 10.49 23.64 -8.80
N GLU A 64 10.78 22.37 -9.13
CA GLU A 64 9.83 21.40 -9.69
C GLU A 64 10.02 20.01 -9.03
N TRP A 65 8.92 19.33 -8.65
CA TRP A 65 8.96 17.93 -8.17
C TRP A 65 9.28 16.96 -9.30
N THR A 66 10.12 15.96 -9.03
CA THR A 66 10.50 14.97 -10.02
C THR A 66 10.37 13.54 -9.51
N LEU A 67 10.04 12.63 -10.41
CA LEU A 67 10.00 11.20 -10.19
C LEU A 67 11.17 10.54 -10.93
N ASP A 68 12.06 9.88 -10.19
CA ASP A 68 13.09 9.01 -10.75
C ASP A 68 12.47 7.65 -11.13
N VAL A 69 12.71 7.19 -12.35
CA VAL A 69 12.39 5.84 -12.81
C VAL A 69 13.68 5.10 -13.10
N ILE A 70 13.89 4.00 -12.39
CA ILE A 70 15.13 3.22 -12.37
C ILE A 70 14.81 1.81 -12.86
N VAL A 71 15.68 1.25 -13.71
CA VAL A 71 15.64 -0.17 -14.04
C VAL A 71 16.98 -0.78 -13.69
N ASP A 72 16.94 -1.85 -12.89
CA ASP A 72 18.13 -2.61 -12.54
C ASP A 72 18.89 -3.10 -13.77
N ALA A 73 20.21 -2.91 -13.78
CA ALA A 73 21.04 -3.25 -14.92
C ALA A 73 20.90 -4.72 -15.34
N ASP A 74 20.77 -5.63 -14.36
CA ASP A 74 20.61 -7.07 -14.62
C ASP A 74 19.20 -7.43 -15.13
N VAL A 75 18.17 -6.65 -14.77
CA VAL A 75 16.83 -6.74 -15.37
C VAL A 75 16.89 -6.27 -16.82
N ALA A 76 17.43 -5.08 -17.07
CA ALA A 76 17.52 -4.52 -18.41
C ALA A 76 18.30 -5.44 -19.36
N GLN A 77 19.41 -6.01 -18.88
CA GLN A 77 20.23 -6.95 -19.65
C GLN A 77 19.49 -8.26 -19.94
N GLU A 78 18.87 -8.87 -18.93
CA GLU A 78 18.17 -10.15 -19.09
C GLU A 78 16.95 -10.03 -19.99
N GLN A 79 16.18 -8.94 -19.85
CA GLN A 79 14.97 -8.70 -20.64
C GLN A 79 15.28 -8.07 -22.01
N GLY A 80 16.53 -7.69 -22.28
CA GLY A 80 16.94 -7.09 -23.55
C GLY A 80 16.37 -5.68 -23.80
N TRP A 81 16.05 -4.93 -22.73
CA TRP A 81 15.54 -3.57 -22.80
C TRP A 81 16.66 -2.58 -23.10
N LYS A 82 17.02 -2.45 -24.39
CA LYS A 82 18.22 -1.73 -24.86
C LYS A 82 18.27 -0.28 -24.36
N GLU A 83 17.13 0.38 -24.30
CA GLU A 83 16.94 1.74 -23.79
C GLU A 83 17.46 1.91 -22.36
N TRP A 84 17.55 0.81 -21.60
CA TRP A 84 17.97 0.75 -20.19
C TRP A 84 19.34 0.11 -19.98
N THR A 85 20.00 -0.36 -21.05
CA THR A 85 21.32 -1.03 -20.94
C THR A 85 22.53 -0.09 -20.98
N THR A 86 22.33 1.18 -21.32
CA THR A 86 23.43 2.15 -21.49
C THR A 86 23.18 3.44 -20.72
N GLY A 87 24.17 3.85 -19.93
CA GLY A 87 24.22 5.14 -19.24
C GLY A 87 23.81 5.05 -17.77
N THR A 88 24.69 5.52 -16.88
CA THR A 88 24.40 5.76 -15.47
C THR A 88 24.12 7.26 -15.30
N LYS A 89 22.87 7.68 -15.43
CA LYS A 89 22.46 8.92 -14.76
C LYS A 89 22.29 8.55 -13.30
N GLY A 90 23.03 9.20 -12.41
CA GLY A 90 22.86 9.01 -10.97
C GLY A 90 21.44 9.35 -10.56
N SER A 91 20.80 8.48 -9.80
CA SER A 91 19.59 8.79 -9.04
C SER A 91 19.99 9.14 -7.61
N GLU A 92 19.17 9.90 -6.89
CA GLU A 92 19.35 10.08 -5.45
C GLU A 92 19.33 8.75 -4.67
N PHE A 93 18.67 7.73 -5.23
CA PHE A 93 18.61 6.36 -4.72
C PHE A 93 19.79 5.47 -5.13
N SER A 94 20.71 5.94 -5.99
CA SER A 94 21.80 5.12 -6.56
C SER A 94 23.17 5.38 -5.91
N GLN A 95 23.23 5.69 -4.62
CA GLN A 95 24.49 5.96 -3.94
C GLN A 95 25.25 4.63 -3.66
N ASP A 96 26.55 4.63 -3.94
CA ASP A 96 27.45 3.50 -3.71
C ASP A 96 27.92 3.55 -2.24
N ASP A 97 27.13 2.93 -1.36
CA ASP A 97 27.31 3.03 0.10
C ASP A 97 28.21 1.91 0.65
N GLY A 98 28.80 1.09 -0.21
CA GLY A 98 29.65 -0.05 0.18
C GLY A 98 28.89 -1.25 0.76
N ASP A 99 27.56 -1.29 0.63
CA ASP A 99 26.69 -2.38 1.11
C ASP A 99 25.66 -2.79 0.03
N ASP A 100 25.91 -3.93 -0.61
CA ASP A 100 25.00 -4.93 -1.21
C ASP A 100 23.89 -4.61 -2.25
N ASP A 101 23.84 -3.42 -2.86
CA ASP A 101 23.10 -3.24 -4.13
C ASP A 101 23.92 -2.60 -5.26
N ALA A 102 25.07 -3.21 -5.55
CA ALA A 102 25.91 -2.89 -6.72
C ALA A 102 25.16 -2.90 -8.06
N THR A 103 23.94 -3.47 -8.11
CA THR A 103 23.05 -3.45 -9.26
C THR A 103 22.42 -2.08 -9.47
N ILE A 104 21.93 -1.40 -8.41
CA ILE A 104 21.37 -0.03 -8.51
C ILE A 104 22.42 0.97 -8.99
N ALA A 105 23.63 0.87 -8.46
CA ALA A 105 24.74 1.77 -8.83
C ALA A 105 25.10 1.68 -10.33
N ARG A 106 24.72 0.58 -11.01
CA ARG A 106 24.92 0.35 -12.44
C ARG A 106 23.66 0.61 -13.28
N SER A 107 22.55 0.95 -12.64
CA SER A 107 21.26 1.15 -13.29
C SER A 107 21.20 2.47 -14.04
N LYS A 108 20.39 2.49 -15.09
CA LYS A 108 19.98 3.72 -15.75
C LYS A 108 18.78 4.31 -15.01
N ALA A 109 18.79 5.63 -14.82
CA ALA A 109 17.67 6.40 -14.30
C ALA A 109 17.16 7.40 -15.34
N GLU A 110 15.84 7.55 -15.42
CA GLU A 110 15.15 8.63 -16.12
C GLU A 110 14.38 9.48 -15.12
N ASN A 111 14.46 10.79 -15.25
CA ASN A 111 13.78 11.72 -14.36
C ASN A 111 12.59 12.33 -15.09
N ILE A 112 11.40 12.25 -14.50
CA ILE A 112 10.16 12.79 -15.05
C ILE A 112 9.63 13.84 -14.09
N SER A 113 9.51 15.07 -14.57
CA SER A 113 8.94 16.13 -13.74
C SER A 113 7.42 15.98 -13.57
N LEU A 114 6.89 16.51 -12.47
CA LEU A 114 5.45 16.49 -12.20
C LEU A 114 4.65 17.24 -13.28
N SER A 115 5.18 18.35 -13.82
CA SER A 115 4.51 19.06 -14.91
C SER A 115 4.42 18.20 -16.18
N LYS A 116 5.48 17.43 -16.47
CA LYS A 116 5.47 16.47 -17.58
C LYS A 116 4.48 15.33 -17.31
N LEU A 117 4.40 14.80 -16.10
CA LEU A 117 3.40 13.80 -15.73
C LEU A 117 1.97 14.31 -15.98
N LYS A 118 1.66 15.54 -15.53
CA LYS A 118 0.34 16.17 -15.67
C LYS A 118 -0.03 16.54 -17.12
N SER A 119 0.95 16.92 -17.94
CA SER A 119 0.69 17.43 -19.30
C SER A 119 0.81 16.38 -20.40
N PHE A 120 1.64 15.35 -20.23
CA PHE A 120 1.92 14.37 -21.27
C PHE A 120 1.01 13.13 -21.19
N TYR A 121 0.62 12.71 -20.00
CA TYR A 121 -0.19 11.51 -19.80
C TYR A 121 -1.66 11.86 -19.55
N PRO A 122 -2.62 11.02 -20.00
CA PRO A 122 -4.03 11.20 -19.67
C PRO A 122 -4.25 11.23 -18.15
N ASN A 123 -5.01 12.22 -17.68
CA ASN A 123 -5.45 12.26 -16.28
C ASN A 123 -6.56 11.20 -16.07
N ARG A 124 -6.20 10.07 -15.46
CA ARG A 124 -7.15 9.00 -15.12
C ARG A 124 -7.75 9.25 -13.75
N SER A 125 -9.02 8.87 -13.60
CA SER A 125 -9.77 8.99 -12.35
C SER A 125 -10.23 7.61 -11.90
N VAL A 126 -9.92 7.24 -10.66
CA VAL A 126 -10.25 5.94 -10.08
C VAL A 126 -10.89 6.15 -8.72
N LEU A 127 -12.11 5.65 -8.56
CA LEU A 127 -12.76 5.58 -7.25
C LEU A 127 -12.29 4.32 -6.54
N SER A 128 -11.59 4.46 -5.42
CA SER A 128 -11.07 3.32 -4.68
C SER A 128 -10.98 3.62 -3.19
N ALA A 129 -11.34 2.61 -2.41
CA ALA A 129 -11.05 2.58 -0.99
C ALA A 129 -9.55 2.37 -0.74
N MET A 130 -9.03 3.11 0.22
CA MET A 130 -7.71 2.92 0.83
C MET A 130 -7.94 2.40 2.24
N GLU A 131 -7.30 1.29 2.62
CA GLU A 131 -7.47 0.69 3.95
C GLU A 131 -6.12 0.29 4.56
N CYS A 132 -5.95 0.59 5.85
CA CYS A 132 -4.81 0.20 6.66
C CYS A 132 -4.90 -1.27 7.07
N ALA A 133 -3.78 -2.02 7.02
CA ALA A 133 -3.72 -3.39 7.54
C ALA A 133 -4.11 -3.51 9.01
N GLY A 134 -3.88 -2.44 9.77
CA GLY A 134 -4.20 -2.38 11.20
C GLY A 134 -5.64 -2.00 11.50
N ASN A 135 -6.51 -1.79 10.51
CA ASN A 135 -7.91 -1.46 10.74
C ASN A 135 -8.55 -2.49 11.67
N ARG A 136 -9.32 -2.02 12.66
CA ARG A 136 -9.97 -2.82 13.72
C ARG A 136 -9.02 -3.57 14.66
N ARG A 137 -7.74 -3.18 14.76
CA ARG A 137 -6.78 -3.78 15.72
C ARG A 137 -7.30 -3.75 17.16
N SER A 138 -7.98 -2.68 17.58
CA SER A 138 -8.55 -2.58 18.94
C SER A 138 -9.57 -3.68 19.26
N GLU A 139 -10.29 -4.18 18.25
CA GLU A 139 -11.20 -5.31 18.44
C GLU A 139 -10.46 -6.63 18.57
N MET A 140 -9.33 -6.78 17.87
CA MET A 140 -8.45 -7.95 18.02
C MET A 140 -7.87 -7.99 19.44
N GLU A 141 -7.39 -6.85 19.95
CA GLU A 141 -6.90 -6.70 21.31
C GLU A 141 -7.97 -7.04 22.37
N ALA A 142 -9.21 -6.61 22.14
CA ALA A 142 -10.32 -6.86 23.07
C ALA A 142 -10.82 -8.32 23.11
N ARG A 143 -10.41 -9.18 22.16
CA ARG A 143 -10.88 -10.58 22.12
C ARG A 143 -10.27 -11.39 23.25
N LYS A 144 -11.13 -11.89 24.14
CA LYS A 144 -10.72 -12.80 25.24
C LYS A 144 -10.03 -14.09 24.78
N SER A 145 -10.27 -14.51 23.54
CA SER A 145 -9.65 -15.69 22.95
C SER A 145 -8.26 -15.41 22.38
N ASN A 146 -7.80 -14.15 22.37
CA ASN A 146 -6.51 -13.80 21.83
C ASN A 146 -5.41 -14.33 22.78
N PRO A 147 -4.46 -15.14 22.28
CA PRO A 147 -3.44 -15.76 23.11
C PRO A 147 -2.45 -14.75 23.72
N ALA A 148 -2.24 -13.60 23.07
CA ALA A 148 -1.35 -12.54 23.55
C ALA A 148 -1.87 -11.15 23.18
N SER A 149 -1.29 -10.09 23.76
CA SER A 149 -1.59 -8.71 23.37
C SER A 149 -1.12 -8.41 21.94
N VAL A 150 -1.81 -7.50 21.27
CA VAL A 150 -1.54 -7.06 19.90
C VAL A 150 -0.80 -5.74 19.92
N GLU A 151 0.40 -5.75 19.36
CA GLU A 151 1.25 -4.56 19.22
C GLU A 151 0.77 -3.63 18.07
N GLY A 152 1.05 -2.34 18.24
CA GLY A 152 0.79 -1.29 17.24
C GLY A 152 -0.42 -0.40 17.54
N LEU A 153 -0.67 0.56 16.63
CA LEU A 153 -1.74 1.56 16.76
C LEU A 153 -3.12 0.93 16.94
N GLN A 154 -3.83 1.28 18.00
CA GLN A 154 -5.11 0.65 18.35
C GLN A 154 -6.28 1.26 17.56
N TRP A 155 -6.25 1.10 16.23
CA TRP A 155 -7.31 1.54 15.33
C TRP A 155 -8.66 0.89 15.68
N LYS A 156 -9.73 1.68 15.59
CA LYS A 156 -11.12 1.20 15.56
C LYS A 156 -11.48 0.85 14.12
N GLN A 157 -12.69 1.14 13.66
CA GLN A 157 -13.16 0.78 12.32
C GLN A 157 -12.90 1.87 11.25
N GLY A 158 -12.24 2.96 11.60
CA GLY A 158 -12.11 4.15 10.75
C GLY A 158 -10.82 4.23 9.95
N ALA A 159 -9.91 3.25 10.03
CA ALA A 159 -8.65 3.25 9.27
C ALA A 159 -8.85 2.81 7.80
N ILE A 160 -9.89 3.37 7.16
CA ILE A 160 -10.36 3.12 5.81
C ILE A 160 -11.06 4.38 5.28
N GLY A 161 -10.96 4.65 3.98
CA GLY A 161 -11.73 5.72 3.32
C GLY A 161 -11.81 5.54 1.81
N ASN A 162 -12.95 5.89 1.21
CA ASN A 162 -13.21 5.78 -0.23
C ASN A 162 -13.09 7.15 -0.89
N ALA A 163 -12.21 7.29 -1.88
CA ALA A 163 -11.99 8.58 -2.53
C ALA A 163 -11.75 8.44 -4.04
N GLN A 164 -11.98 9.53 -4.76
CA GLN A 164 -11.69 9.61 -6.18
C GLN A 164 -10.25 10.07 -6.38
N TRP A 165 -9.37 9.16 -6.78
CA TRP A 165 -7.94 9.42 -6.99
C TRP A 165 -7.67 9.76 -8.45
N GLN A 166 -6.79 10.75 -8.68
CA GLN A 166 -6.50 11.27 -10.02
C GLN A 166 -5.01 11.40 -10.29
N GLY A 167 -4.60 10.89 -11.45
CA GLY A 167 -3.19 10.80 -11.81
C GLY A 167 -2.92 10.16 -13.17
N ALA A 168 -1.63 9.97 -13.47
CA ALA A 168 -1.18 9.25 -14.65
C ALA A 168 -1.18 7.74 -14.38
N SER A 169 -1.46 6.92 -15.39
CA SER A 169 -1.30 5.46 -15.27
C SER A 169 0.17 5.09 -15.17
N LEU A 170 0.54 4.33 -14.13
CA LEU A 170 1.89 3.78 -14.01
C LEU A 170 2.24 2.89 -15.20
N ARG A 171 1.31 2.03 -15.64
CA ARG A 171 1.48 1.19 -16.83
C ARG A 171 1.85 2.02 -18.06
N GLU A 172 1.09 3.07 -18.37
CA GLU A 172 1.37 3.92 -19.54
C GLU A 172 2.73 4.61 -19.45
N VAL A 173 3.11 5.07 -18.26
CA VAL A 173 4.43 5.66 -18.02
C VAL A 173 5.54 4.64 -18.30
N LEU A 174 5.46 3.44 -17.71
CA LEU A 174 6.48 2.39 -17.91
C LEU A 174 6.57 1.96 -19.38
N LEU A 175 5.44 1.78 -20.07
CA LEU A 175 5.39 1.46 -21.50
C LEU A 175 6.05 2.56 -22.35
N SER A 176 5.78 3.84 -22.04
CA SER A 176 6.36 4.97 -22.78
C SER A 176 7.89 5.07 -22.64
N LEU A 177 8.45 4.49 -21.58
CA LEU A 177 9.89 4.40 -21.34
C LEU A 177 10.52 3.12 -21.90
N GLY A 178 9.76 2.30 -22.63
CA GLY A 178 10.28 1.10 -23.30
C GLY A 178 10.35 -0.15 -22.40
N ILE A 179 9.69 -0.16 -21.25
CA ILE A 179 9.50 -1.40 -20.48
C ILE A 179 8.46 -2.25 -21.22
N ALA A 180 8.82 -3.51 -21.51
CA ALA A 180 7.96 -4.41 -22.26
C ALA A 180 6.61 -4.64 -21.56
N ASP A 181 5.57 -4.83 -22.36
CA ASP A 181 4.23 -5.13 -21.86
C ASP A 181 4.07 -6.63 -21.58
N PRO A 182 3.87 -7.07 -20.33
CA PRO A 182 3.67 -8.49 -20.05
C PRO A 182 2.32 -9.05 -20.54
N TYR A 183 1.42 -8.21 -21.05
CA TYR A 183 0.10 -8.59 -21.54
C TYR A 183 -0.10 -8.34 -23.04
N ASP A 184 0.97 -8.02 -23.80
CA ASP A 184 0.90 -7.74 -25.24
C ASP A 184 0.37 -8.90 -26.10
N HIS A 185 0.53 -10.13 -25.61
CA HIS A 185 0.04 -11.34 -26.26
C HIS A 185 -1.48 -11.52 -26.20
N LEU A 186 -2.19 -10.74 -25.36
CA LEU A 186 -3.65 -10.77 -25.27
C LEU A 186 -4.29 -9.95 -26.38
N THR A 187 -5.44 -10.38 -26.89
CA THR A 187 -6.22 -9.53 -27.80
C THR A 187 -6.81 -8.32 -27.05
N PRO A 188 -7.19 -7.24 -27.74
CA PRO A 188 -7.85 -6.11 -27.11
C PRO A 188 -9.10 -6.50 -26.31
N GLU A 189 -9.89 -7.45 -26.80
CA GLU A 189 -11.09 -7.95 -26.13
C GLU A 189 -10.76 -8.76 -24.86
N GLU A 190 -9.71 -9.59 -24.92
CA GLU A 190 -9.23 -10.34 -23.75
C GLU A 190 -8.69 -9.40 -22.68
N SER A 191 -7.84 -8.45 -23.08
CA SER A 191 -7.26 -7.45 -22.19
C SER A 191 -8.36 -6.59 -21.53
N ALA A 192 -9.36 -6.14 -22.29
CA ALA A 192 -10.45 -5.31 -21.76
C ALA A 192 -11.33 -6.03 -20.74
N ARG A 193 -11.39 -7.36 -20.78
CA ARG A 193 -12.21 -8.20 -19.88
C ARG A 193 -11.40 -8.89 -18.78
N LEU A 194 -10.08 -8.72 -18.76
CA LEU A 194 -9.21 -9.40 -17.82
C LEU A 194 -9.42 -8.85 -16.40
N PRO A 195 -9.96 -9.63 -15.44
CA PRO A 195 -10.20 -9.12 -14.10
C PRO A 195 -8.87 -8.96 -13.35
N PRO A 196 -8.66 -7.90 -12.57
CA PRO A 196 -7.41 -7.62 -11.86
C PRO A 196 -7.23 -8.49 -10.60
N THR A 197 -7.33 -9.81 -10.75
CA THR A 197 -7.16 -10.78 -9.66
C THR A 197 -5.71 -11.24 -9.54
N VAL A 198 -5.37 -11.83 -8.40
CA VAL A 198 -4.05 -12.48 -8.20
C VAL A 198 -3.83 -13.58 -9.24
N ASP A 199 -4.87 -14.37 -9.54
CA ASP A 199 -4.80 -15.41 -10.56
C ASP A 199 -4.46 -14.82 -11.93
N SER A 200 -5.20 -13.80 -12.40
CA SER A 200 -4.92 -13.14 -13.68
C SER A 200 -3.49 -12.65 -13.77
N MET A 201 -2.96 -12.05 -12.70
CA MET A 201 -1.58 -11.55 -12.66
C MET A 201 -0.54 -12.67 -12.70
N GLN A 202 -0.85 -13.86 -12.17
CA GLN A 202 0.06 -15.00 -12.10
C GLN A 202 -0.06 -15.94 -13.29
N THR A 203 -1.22 -16.01 -13.95
CA THR A 203 -1.50 -16.97 -15.02
C THR A 203 -1.56 -16.33 -16.40
N ARG A 204 -1.99 -15.05 -16.49
CA ARG A 204 -2.21 -14.33 -17.76
C ARG A 204 -1.13 -13.32 -18.11
N SER A 205 -0.21 -13.00 -17.21
CA SER A 205 1.00 -12.23 -17.53
C SER A 205 2.07 -13.11 -18.19
N ALA A 206 2.96 -12.52 -18.98
CA ALA A 206 4.11 -13.25 -19.51
C ALA A 206 5.03 -13.75 -18.36
N PRO A 207 5.54 -15.00 -18.43
CA PRO A 207 6.33 -15.61 -17.35
C PRO A 207 7.53 -14.79 -16.88
N TRP A 208 8.18 -14.05 -17.79
CA TRP A 208 9.33 -13.21 -17.47
C TRP A 208 9.01 -12.09 -16.49
N SER A 209 7.75 -11.64 -16.40
CA SER A 209 7.35 -10.52 -15.55
C SER A 209 7.01 -10.91 -14.11
N ARG A 210 6.73 -12.20 -13.87
CA ARG A 210 6.15 -12.70 -12.61
C ARG A 210 7.12 -12.69 -11.43
N HIS A 211 8.41 -12.59 -11.71
CA HIS A 211 9.48 -12.52 -10.71
C HIS A 211 10.14 -11.14 -10.66
N LEU A 212 9.55 -10.14 -11.33
CA LEU A 212 9.99 -8.75 -11.28
C LEU A 212 9.06 -7.94 -10.39
N PHE A 213 9.61 -6.89 -9.79
CA PHE A 213 8.95 -6.01 -8.85
C PHE A 213 9.09 -4.56 -9.26
N VAL A 214 8.08 -3.76 -8.96
CA VAL A 214 8.11 -2.31 -9.04
C VAL A 214 8.12 -1.77 -7.61
N HIS A 215 9.23 -1.13 -7.25
CA HIS A 215 9.41 -0.46 -5.97
C HIS A 215 8.85 0.95 -6.06
N PHE A 216 8.33 1.44 -4.94
CA PHE A 216 7.91 2.81 -4.73
C PHE A 216 8.74 3.37 -3.58
N LEU A 217 9.39 4.51 -3.81
CA LEU A 217 10.35 5.12 -2.91
C LEU A 217 9.88 6.53 -2.55
N SER A 218 9.73 6.78 -1.26
CA SER A 218 9.39 8.09 -0.71
C SER A 218 10.59 9.02 -0.73
N SER A 219 10.35 10.33 -0.80
CA SER A 219 11.35 11.36 -0.49
C SER A 219 11.48 11.63 1.01
N GLN A 220 10.49 11.21 1.80
CA GLN A 220 10.45 11.45 3.24
C GLN A 220 11.29 10.40 3.98
N PRO A 221 12.11 10.83 4.96
CA PRO A 221 12.86 9.91 5.76
C PRO A 221 11.92 9.05 6.62
N SER A 222 12.36 7.86 7.00
CA SER A 222 11.65 7.02 7.94
C SER A 222 12.58 6.42 9.00
N SER A 223 12.16 6.50 10.26
CA SER A 223 12.87 5.86 11.39
C SER A 223 12.80 4.34 11.33
N GLU A 224 11.85 3.79 10.58
CA GLU A 224 11.75 2.37 10.28
C GLU A 224 12.75 1.92 9.23
N SER A 225 13.44 2.82 8.52
CA SER A 225 14.38 2.39 7.46
C SER A 225 15.65 1.75 8.03
N THR A 226 16.02 0.60 7.48
CA THR A 226 17.33 -0.03 7.66
C THR A 226 18.18 0.14 6.41
N LYS A 227 19.51 0.24 6.56
CA LYS A 227 20.42 0.16 5.41
C LYS A 227 20.25 -1.20 4.69
N PRO A 228 20.40 -1.29 3.36
CA PRO A 228 20.91 -0.27 2.42
C PRO A 228 19.84 0.55 1.68
N GLN A 229 18.53 0.45 2.00
CA GLN A 229 17.47 1.04 1.16
C GLN A 229 17.38 2.58 1.14
N GLY A 230 18.32 3.30 1.75
CA GLY A 230 18.23 4.74 1.98
C GLY A 230 17.25 5.02 3.12
N GLN A 231 17.45 6.13 3.83
CA GLN A 231 16.72 6.49 5.05
C GLN A 231 15.23 6.80 4.83
N VAL A 232 14.54 6.22 3.85
CA VAL A 232 13.17 6.59 3.41
C VAL A 232 12.17 5.44 3.54
N TYR A 233 10.89 5.76 3.60
CA TYR A 233 9.83 4.76 3.47
C TYR A 233 9.79 4.19 2.05
N GLY A 234 9.70 2.88 1.91
CA GLY A 234 9.61 2.22 0.61
C GLY A 234 8.76 0.95 0.67
N SER A 235 8.22 0.57 -0.48
CA SER A 235 7.46 -0.66 -0.66
C SER A 235 7.65 -1.17 -2.09
N SER A 236 7.11 -2.35 -2.43
CA SER A 236 6.99 -2.80 -3.82
C SER A 236 5.69 -3.57 -4.08
N ILE A 237 5.35 -3.73 -5.36
CA ILE A 237 4.35 -4.68 -5.87
C ILE A 237 4.96 -5.47 -7.04
N PRO A 238 4.40 -6.64 -7.43
CA PRO A 238 4.84 -7.33 -8.64
C PRO A 238 4.70 -6.47 -9.90
N LEU A 239 5.63 -6.60 -10.85
CA LEU A 239 5.56 -5.91 -12.14
C LEU A 239 4.30 -6.30 -12.92
N SER A 240 3.89 -7.57 -12.84
CA SER A 240 2.64 -8.04 -13.44
C SER A 240 1.41 -7.32 -12.89
N THR A 241 1.42 -6.89 -11.62
CA THR A 241 0.39 -6.06 -10.99
C THR A 241 0.45 -4.62 -11.50
N ALA A 242 1.64 -3.99 -11.44
CA ALA A 242 1.85 -2.62 -11.90
C ALA A 242 1.47 -2.41 -13.37
N MET A 243 1.72 -3.44 -14.18
CA MET A 243 1.43 -3.46 -15.61
C MET A 243 0.07 -4.07 -15.93
N HIS A 244 -0.77 -4.49 -14.98
CA HIS A 244 -2.05 -5.10 -15.35
C HIS A 244 -3.01 -4.06 -15.98
N PRO A 245 -3.63 -4.34 -17.15
CA PRO A 245 -4.39 -3.34 -17.92
C PRO A 245 -5.60 -2.75 -17.17
N ASN A 246 -6.20 -3.52 -16.26
CA ASN A 246 -7.38 -3.11 -15.48
C ASN A 246 -7.12 -2.94 -13.98
N GLN A 247 -5.86 -2.92 -13.53
CA GLN A 247 -5.53 -2.73 -12.10
C GLN A 247 -5.46 -1.24 -11.70
N ASP A 248 -5.39 -0.34 -12.68
CA ASP A 248 -5.43 1.10 -12.51
C ASP A 248 -4.44 1.65 -11.46
N VAL A 249 -3.20 1.17 -11.48
CA VAL A 249 -2.13 1.75 -10.63
C VAL A 249 -1.82 3.16 -11.12
N LEU A 250 -1.92 4.15 -10.23
CA LEU A 250 -1.74 5.57 -10.56
C LEU A 250 -0.51 6.18 -9.88
N LEU A 251 0.12 7.10 -10.62
CA LEU A 251 0.95 8.18 -10.09
C LEU A 251 0.03 9.37 -9.81
N CYS A 252 -0.47 9.45 -8.59
CA CYS A 252 -1.59 10.28 -8.18
C CYS A 252 -1.13 11.63 -7.62
N TRP A 253 -1.71 12.73 -8.10
CA TRP A 253 -1.46 14.09 -7.61
C TRP A 253 -2.71 14.80 -7.09
N SER A 254 -3.90 14.20 -7.27
CA SER A 254 -5.16 14.80 -6.83
C SER A 254 -6.09 13.74 -6.21
N VAL A 255 -6.85 14.16 -5.21
CA VAL A 255 -7.93 13.39 -4.60
C VAL A 255 -9.19 14.24 -4.55
N ASN A 256 -10.33 13.68 -4.94
CA ASN A 256 -11.64 14.36 -4.99
C ASN A 256 -11.60 15.69 -5.78
N ASN A 257 -10.88 15.71 -6.91
CA ASN A 257 -10.70 16.88 -7.80
C ASN A 257 -9.94 18.07 -7.17
N VAL A 258 -9.30 17.89 -6.03
CA VAL A 258 -8.37 18.86 -5.44
C VAL A 258 -6.97 18.26 -5.34
N ASP A 259 -5.93 19.08 -5.27
CA ASP A 259 -4.58 18.58 -5.05
C ASP A 259 -4.51 17.77 -3.74
N LEU A 260 -3.59 16.80 -3.69
CA LEU A 260 -3.29 16.09 -2.45
C LEU A 260 -2.90 17.10 -1.35
N GLY A 261 -3.31 16.83 -0.13
CA GLY A 261 -2.79 17.50 1.05
C GLY A 261 -1.46 16.86 1.49
N PRO A 262 -0.63 17.56 2.28
CA PRO A 262 0.65 17.03 2.73
C PRO A 262 0.53 15.67 3.44
N ALA A 263 -0.49 15.48 4.29
CA ALA A 263 -0.75 14.22 5.00
C ALA A 263 -1.03 13.02 4.09
N HIS A 264 -1.49 13.29 2.87
CA HIS A 264 -1.88 12.30 1.87
C HIS A 264 -0.86 12.18 0.73
N GLY A 265 0.30 12.81 0.86
CA GLY A 265 1.42 12.61 -0.04
C GLY A 265 1.56 13.65 -1.14
N TYR A 266 1.10 14.89 -0.93
CA TYR A 266 1.44 15.99 -1.84
C TYR A 266 2.95 16.05 -2.10
N PRO A 267 3.41 16.23 -3.36
CA PRO A 267 2.59 16.46 -4.54
C PRO A 267 2.27 15.18 -5.34
N LEU A 268 2.84 14.03 -4.96
CA LEU A 268 2.68 12.78 -5.70
C LEU A 268 2.67 11.57 -4.76
N ARG A 269 1.74 10.63 -4.98
CA ARG A 269 1.70 9.33 -4.30
C ARG A 269 1.43 8.19 -5.27
N ALA A 270 1.77 6.96 -4.88
CA ALA A 270 1.22 5.76 -5.50
C ALA A 270 -0.22 5.51 -5.01
N VAL A 271 -1.10 5.09 -5.91
CA VAL A 271 -2.45 4.57 -5.63
C VAL A 271 -2.59 3.21 -6.30
N ILE A 272 -2.94 2.19 -5.52
CA ILE A 272 -2.91 0.78 -5.95
C ILE A 272 -4.22 0.10 -5.53
N PRO A 273 -5.32 0.27 -6.30
CA PRO A 273 -6.65 -0.23 -5.92
C PRO A 273 -6.67 -1.69 -5.44
N GLY A 274 -7.45 -2.00 -4.40
CA GLY A 274 -7.54 -3.34 -3.81
C GLY A 274 -6.29 -3.85 -3.08
N HIS A 275 -5.22 -3.04 -3.00
CA HIS A 275 -4.03 -3.36 -2.21
C HIS A 275 -4.03 -2.62 -0.88
N VAL A 276 -3.36 -3.21 0.10
CA VAL A 276 -3.21 -2.61 1.43
C VAL A 276 -2.53 -1.24 1.33
N ALA A 277 -3.00 -0.26 2.10
CA ALA A 277 -2.54 1.13 1.99
C ALA A 277 -1.04 1.33 2.25
N ALA A 278 -0.38 0.38 2.94
CA ALA A 278 1.07 0.37 3.11
C ALA A 278 1.84 0.34 1.78
N ARG A 279 1.23 -0.19 0.70
CA ARG A 279 1.83 -0.20 -0.64
C ARG A 279 1.67 1.13 -1.37
N TRP A 280 0.75 1.99 -0.92
CA TRP A 280 0.39 3.27 -1.55
C TRP A 280 1.34 4.38 -1.08
N VAL A 281 2.63 4.26 -1.40
CA VAL A 281 3.70 5.15 -0.91
C VAL A 281 3.38 6.62 -1.22
N LYS A 282 3.48 7.45 -0.18
CA LYS A 282 3.28 8.91 -0.22
C LYS A 282 4.60 9.62 -0.49
N TRP A 283 4.53 10.88 -0.95
CA TRP A 283 5.71 11.70 -1.27
C TRP A 283 6.65 10.96 -2.22
N LEU A 284 6.05 10.37 -3.26
CA LEU A 284 6.71 9.48 -4.20
C LEU A 284 7.72 10.25 -5.06
N SER A 285 9.01 9.95 -4.88
CA SER A 285 10.09 10.50 -5.70
C SER A 285 10.85 9.45 -6.50
N GLY A 286 10.66 8.16 -6.23
CA GLY A 286 11.33 7.10 -6.98
C GLY A 286 10.46 5.88 -7.29
N ILE A 287 10.70 5.31 -8.47
CA ILE A 287 10.23 3.98 -8.88
C ILE A 287 11.42 3.18 -9.39
N ARG A 288 11.50 1.92 -9.01
CA ARG A 288 12.58 1.01 -9.46
C ARG A 288 11.99 -0.32 -9.92
N VAL A 289 12.46 -0.83 -11.05
CA VAL A 289 12.17 -2.20 -11.51
C VAL A 289 13.33 -3.11 -11.13
N SER A 290 13.06 -4.19 -10.38
CA SER A 290 14.07 -5.13 -9.86
C SER A 290 13.60 -6.59 -9.93
N LYS A 291 14.54 -7.54 -9.78
CA LYS A 291 14.24 -8.97 -9.54
C LYS A 291 13.98 -9.28 -8.07
N ARG A 292 14.33 -8.36 -7.17
CA ARG A 292 14.20 -8.53 -5.73
C ARG A 292 13.01 -7.73 -5.24
N GLU A 293 12.24 -8.30 -4.32
CA GLU A 293 11.24 -7.53 -3.58
C GLU A 293 11.95 -6.42 -2.77
N ASN A 294 11.24 -5.33 -2.50
CA ASN A 294 11.76 -4.29 -1.62
C ASN A 294 12.04 -4.87 -0.22
N ASP A 295 13.21 -4.59 0.32
CA ASP A 295 13.69 -5.13 1.59
C ASP A 295 13.58 -4.12 2.74
N SER A 296 12.78 -3.06 2.55
CA SER A 296 12.41 -2.13 3.62
C SER A 296 11.66 -2.85 4.75
N PRO A 297 11.71 -2.37 6.01
CA PRO A 297 11.01 -3.03 7.11
C PRO A 297 9.49 -3.17 6.92
N ALA A 298 8.82 -2.23 6.23
CA ALA A 298 7.40 -2.37 5.86
C ALA A 298 7.10 -3.55 4.90
N MET A 299 8.12 -4.19 4.34
CA MET A 299 8.03 -5.36 3.46
C MET A 299 8.66 -6.59 4.11
N ARG A 300 9.84 -6.45 4.71
CA ARG A 300 10.59 -7.55 5.32
C ARG A 300 10.02 -7.94 6.69
N ASP A 301 9.74 -6.94 7.52
CA ASP A 301 9.57 -7.07 8.98
C ASP A 301 8.13 -6.78 9.46
N ASP A 302 7.31 -6.09 8.66
CA ASP A 302 5.93 -5.71 9.00
C ASP A 302 4.94 -6.03 7.85
N TYR A 303 3.65 -5.81 8.11
CA TYR A 303 2.55 -6.04 7.17
C TYR A 303 2.53 -7.49 6.65
N LYS A 304 2.61 -8.45 7.57
CA LYS A 304 2.52 -9.89 7.30
C LYS A 304 1.51 -10.54 8.25
N ILE A 305 0.87 -11.61 7.79
CA ILE A 305 -0.05 -12.39 8.63
C ILE A 305 0.72 -13.56 9.23
N LEU A 306 1.11 -13.42 10.49
CA LEU A 306 1.67 -14.53 11.26
C LEU A 306 0.60 -15.62 11.43
N THR A 307 0.90 -16.81 10.91
CA THR A 307 0.05 -18.00 11.06
C THR A 307 0.86 -19.13 11.67
N PRO A 308 0.32 -19.90 12.64
CA PRO A 308 1.04 -21.01 13.23
C PRO A 308 1.44 -22.02 12.14
N PRO A 309 2.72 -22.46 12.09
CA PRO A 309 3.18 -23.48 11.17
C PRO A 309 2.33 -24.74 11.25
N LYS A 310 2.27 -25.51 10.15
CA LYS A 310 1.44 -26.72 10.07
C LYS A 310 1.73 -27.69 11.20
N GLU A 311 3.00 -27.87 11.55
CA GLU A 311 3.45 -28.78 12.59
C GLU A 311 2.99 -28.34 13.98
N VAL A 312 2.92 -27.02 14.23
CA VAL A 312 2.39 -26.46 15.48
C VAL A 312 0.89 -26.73 15.59
N ARG A 313 0.15 -26.52 14.49
CA ARG A 313 -1.30 -26.80 14.41
C ARG A 313 -1.61 -28.28 14.61
N GLU A 314 -0.81 -29.15 14.00
CA GLU A 314 -0.96 -30.61 14.16
C GLU A 314 -0.72 -31.10 15.59
N ARG A 315 0.08 -30.35 16.39
CA ARG A 315 0.31 -30.64 17.81
C ARG A 315 -0.69 -29.96 18.75
N GLY A 316 -1.51 -29.02 18.27
CA GLY A 316 -2.43 -28.24 19.10
C GLY A 316 -1.73 -27.19 19.97
N GLU A 317 -0.55 -26.72 19.54
CA GLU A 317 0.32 -25.80 20.28
C GLU A 317 0.16 -24.34 19.80
N GLU A 318 -0.95 -23.98 19.14
CA GLU A 318 -1.12 -22.68 18.49
C GLU A 318 -1.07 -21.51 19.49
N LYS A 319 -1.61 -21.73 20.69
CA LYS A 319 -1.60 -20.72 21.76
C LYS A 319 -0.18 -20.41 22.23
N GLU A 320 0.59 -21.44 22.53
CA GLU A 320 1.97 -21.33 23.01
C GLU A 320 2.88 -20.74 21.92
N TRP A 321 2.65 -21.13 20.67
CA TRP A 321 3.34 -20.52 19.53
C TRP A 321 3.00 -19.04 19.41
N ALA A 322 1.72 -18.66 19.47
CA ALA A 322 1.31 -17.26 19.35
C ALA A 322 1.89 -16.41 20.49
N GLU A 323 1.82 -16.87 21.75
CA GLU A 323 2.46 -16.22 22.90
C GLU A 323 3.97 -16.05 22.74
N SER A 324 4.63 -16.95 21.99
CA SER A 324 6.08 -16.86 21.73
C SER A 324 6.47 -15.90 20.61
N VAL A 325 5.53 -15.45 19.77
CA VAL A 325 5.83 -14.59 18.60
C VAL A 325 5.02 -13.28 18.59
N THR A 326 4.18 -13.04 19.61
CA THR A 326 3.37 -11.82 19.73
C THR A 326 3.30 -11.35 21.19
N GLY A 327 3.20 -10.03 21.38
CA GLY A 327 2.98 -9.42 22.69
C GLY A 327 4.28 -9.20 23.47
N GLU A 328 4.16 -8.66 24.69
CA GLU A 328 5.30 -8.15 25.47
C GLU A 328 6.38 -9.21 25.81
N ASN A 329 6.00 -10.49 25.85
CA ASN A 329 6.88 -11.60 26.23
C ASN A 329 7.34 -12.44 25.03
N GLN A 330 7.17 -11.94 23.81
CA GLN A 330 7.60 -12.66 22.61
C GLN A 330 9.12 -12.90 22.59
N ASP A 331 9.54 -13.96 21.91
CA ASP A 331 10.92 -14.19 21.51
C ASP A 331 11.19 -13.40 20.22
N PRO A 332 12.00 -12.32 20.25
CA PRO A 332 12.21 -11.46 19.10
C PRO A 332 12.88 -12.20 17.93
N ASP A 333 13.86 -13.07 18.21
CA ASP A 333 14.59 -13.79 17.17
C ASP A 333 13.68 -14.81 16.49
N LYS A 334 12.85 -15.51 17.29
CA LYS A 334 11.84 -16.42 16.75
C LYS A 334 10.82 -15.68 15.91
N ARG A 335 10.29 -14.56 16.40
CA ARG A 335 9.33 -13.74 15.65
C ARG A 335 9.90 -13.28 14.31
N MET A 336 11.12 -12.73 14.31
CA MET A 336 11.75 -12.25 13.07
C MET A 336 11.96 -13.39 12.08
N LYS A 337 12.38 -14.57 12.54
CA LYS A 337 12.50 -15.76 11.70
C LYS A 337 11.18 -16.17 11.06
N GLU A 338 10.09 -16.16 11.83
CA GLU A 338 8.74 -16.50 11.32
C GLU A 338 8.22 -15.45 10.33
N LEU A 339 8.45 -14.15 10.61
CA LEU A 339 8.08 -13.04 9.71
C LEU A 339 8.84 -13.11 8.37
N HIS A 340 10.15 -13.37 8.41
CA HIS A 340 10.99 -13.44 7.21
C HIS A 340 10.62 -14.62 6.29
N ALA A 341 9.99 -15.66 6.82
CA ALA A 341 9.50 -16.80 6.04
C ALA A 341 8.17 -16.53 5.31
N LEU A 342 7.47 -15.45 5.65
CA LEU A 342 6.15 -15.14 5.12
C LEU A 342 6.22 -14.05 4.04
N PRO A 343 5.35 -14.12 3.01
CA PRO A 343 5.26 -13.05 2.01
C PRO A 343 4.68 -11.78 2.63
N ALA A 344 5.11 -10.62 2.11
CA ALA A 344 4.49 -9.34 2.44
C ALA A 344 3.02 -9.31 2.02
N MET A 345 2.16 -8.71 2.85
CA MET A 345 0.74 -8.54 2.54
C MET A 345 0.59 -7.58 1.36
N MET A 346 -0.01 -8.05 0.27
CA MET A 346 -0.31 -7.22 -0.90
C MET A 346 -1.76 -6.72 -0.86
N ARG A 347 -2.69 -7.61 -0.52
CA ARG A 347 -4.12 -7.36 -0.50
C ARG A 347 -4.69 -7.75 0.85
N LEU A 348 -5.75 -7.06 1.27
CA LEU A 348 -6.51 -7.42 2.47
C LEU A 348 -7.44 -8.57 2.06
N GLY A 349 -7.10 -9.80 2.44
CA GLY A 349 -7.75 -11.03 1.95
C GLY A 349 -9.25 -11.18 2.29
N VAL A 350 -9.78 -10.32 3.16
CA VAL A 350 -11.22 -10.11 3.39
C VAL A 350 -11.44 -8.60 3.42
N GLY A 351 -12.45 -8.12 2.70
CA GLY A 351 -12.81 -6.72 2.73
C GLY A 351 -13.31 -6.27 4.09
N SER A 352 -12.89 -5.10 4.56
CA SER A 352 -13.59 -4.45 5.68
C SER A 352 -14.80 -3.69 5.16
N GLY A 353 -15.94 -3.97 5.78
CA GLY A 353 -17.15 -3.18 5.68
C GLY A 353 -17.21 -2.11 6.77
N VAL A 354 -17.49 -0.86 6.43
CA VAL A 354 -17.91 0.17 7.41
C VAL A 354 -19.38 0.50 7.19
N GLY A 355 -20.22 0.28 8.20
CA GLY A 355 -21.63 0.64 8.20
C GLY A 355 -22.21 0.66 9.61
N GLU A 356 -23.18 1.55 9.86
CA GLU A 356 -24.08 1.44 11.02
C GLU A 356 -25.25 0.54 10.63
N PRO A 357 -25.66 -0.44 11.47
CA PRO A 357 -26.93 -1.13 11.25
C PRO A 357 -28.08 -0.13 11.43
N VAL A 358 -28.71 0.29 10.34
CA VAL A 358 -29.94 1.09 10.40
C VAL A 358 -31.14 0.14 10.44
N GLU A 359 -31.96 0.21 11.49
CA GLU A 359 -33.30 -0.39 11.44
C GLU A 359 -34.17 0.42 10.47
N ARG A 360 -34.62 -0.21 9.39
CA ARG A 360 -35.75 0.28 8.59
C ARG A 360 -36.83 -0.79 8.59
N ASP A 361 -38.01 -0.44 9.10
CA ASP A 361 -39.25 -1.22 9.08
C ASP A 361 -39.08 -2.75 9.15
N GLY A 362 -38.61 -3.26 10.29
CA GLY A 362 -38.75 -4.67 10.67
C GLY A 362 -37.61 -5.62 10.29
N GLY A 363 -36.42 -5.15 9.91
CA GLY A 363 -35.24 -6.01 9.73
C GLY A 363 -33.89 -5.29 9.72
N THR A 364 -32.84 -6.01 10.14
CA THR A 364 -31.42 -5.58 10.05
C THR A 364 -30.90 -5.76 8.62
N VAL A 365 -30.26 -4.74 8.03
CA VAL A 365 -29.73 -4.73 6.64
C VAL A 365 -28.37 -5.45 6.51
N VAL A 366 -28.15 -6.53 7.29
CA VAL A 366 -27.10 -7.51 7.00
C VAL A 366 -27.78 -8.85 6.78
N SER A 367 -28.05 -9.17 5.51
CA SER A 367 -28.65 -10.45 5.13
C SER A 367 -27.62 -11.35 4.48
N VAL A 368 -27.52 -12.60 4.95
CA VAL A 368 -26.77 -13.67 4.27
C VAL A 368 -27.79 -14.54 3.55
N ASN A 369 -27.70 -14.67 2.22
CA ASN A 369 -28.59 -15.57 1.50
C ASN A 369 -28.15 -17.05 1.67
N GLY A 370 -28.97 -18.00 1.20
CA GLY A 370 -28.67 -19.44 1.30
C GLY A 370 -27.43 -19.92 0.53
N GLU A 371 -26.77 -19.03 -0.22
CA GLU A 371 -25.54 -19.27 -0.97
C GLU A 371 -24.32 -18.60 -0.32
N GLY A 372 -24.50 -17.92 0.82
CA GLY A 372 -23.42 -17.24 1.55
C GLY A 372 -23.21 -15.77 1.16
N MET A 373 -24.10 -15.17 0.35
CA MET A 373 -23.96 -13.77 -0.09
C MET A 373 -24.39 -12.78 0.97
N TRP A 374 -23.56 -11.76 1.23
CA TRP A 374 -23.82 -10.69 2.18
C TRP A 374 -24.42 -9.46 1.50
N LYS A 375 -25.29 -8.73 2.20
CA LYS A 375 -25.78 -7.41 1.79
C LYS A 375 -25.51 -6.42 2.91
N ALA A 376 -24.93 -5.25 2.63
CA ALA A 376 -24.70 -4.19 3.62
C ALA A 376 -24.84 -2.80 2.96
N GLU A 377 -25.33 -1.80 3.69
CA GLU A 377 -25.26 -0.38 3.30
C GLU A 377 -24.02 0.23 3.99
N GLY A 378 -23.01 0.64 3.20
CA GLY A 378 -21.72 1.10 3.71
C GLY A 378 -20.64 1.12 2.63
N TYR A 379 -19.36 1.11 3.04
CA TYR A 379 -18.23 0.85 2.14
C TYR A 379 -17.68 -0.53 2.38
N ALA A 380 -17.38 -1.28 1.32
CA ALA A 380 -16.58 -2.49 1.39
C ALA A 380 -15.33 -2.34 0.52
N VAL A 381 -14.19 -2.86 0.98
CA VAL A 381 -13.00 -3.03 0.13
C VAL A 381 -13.03 -4.43 -0.45
N GLY A 382 -13.33 -4.58 -1.74
CA GLY A 382 -13.19 -5.89 -2.39
C GLY A 382 -11.72 -6.34 -2.45
N THR A 383 -11.48 -7.64 -2.27
CA THR A 383 -10.15 -8.28 -2.40
C THR A 383 -9.58 -8.18 -3.82
N GLU A 384 -10.44 -7.93 -4.80
CA GLU A 384 -10.08 -7.91 -6.22
C GLU A 384 -9.87 -6.51 -6.80
N GLY A 385 -9.96 -5.46 -5.98
CA GLY A 385 -9.95 -4.09 -6.48
C GLY A 385 -11.16 -3.77 -7.35
N GLU A 386 -12.29 -4.44 -7.09
CA GLU A 386 -13.56 -4.13 -7.76
C GLU A 386 -13.84 -2.63 -7.66
N ARG A 387 -14.13 -2.02 -8.81
CA ARG A 387 -14.44 -0.60 -8.99
C ARG A 387 -15.78 -0.20 -8.37
N ASN A 388 -16.26 -0.93 -7.37
CA ASN A 388 -17.55 -0.74 -6.75
C ASN A 388 -17.39 0.24 -5.60
N GLY A 389 -17.24 1.51 -5.96
CA GLY A 389 -17.14 2.65 -5.04
C GLY A 389 -18.46 3.35 -4.76
N GLU A 390 -19.60 2.71 -4.99
CA GLU A 390 -20.92 3.26 -4.60
C GLU A 390 -21.42 2.60 -3.32
N MET A 391 -22.27 3.32 -2.57
CA MET A 391 -23.13 2.72 -1.55
C MET A 391 -23.98 1.64 -2.25
N GLY A 392 -23.69 0.37 -2.01
CA GLY A 392 -24.20 -0.70 -2.88
C GLY A 392 -24.19 -2.07 -2.22
N ILE A 393 -24.81 -3.04 -2.90
CA ILE A 393 -24.75 -4.45 -2.52
C ILE A 393 -23.39 -4.97 -2.96
N PHE A 394 -22.57 -5.43 -2.03
CA PHE A 394 -21.21 -5.93 -2.31
C PHE A 394 -21.17 -7.45 -2.27
N ASP A 395 -20.56 -8.05 -3.29
CA ASP A 395 -20.20 -9.46 -3.27
C ASP A 395 -18.93 -9.61 -2.42
N ILE A 396 -19.10 -10.11 -1.20
CA ILE A 396 -17.97 -10.47 -0.33
C ILE A 396 -17.80 -11.99 -0.47
N HIS A 397 -16.81 -12.40 -1.26
CA HIS A 397 -16.42 -13.81 -1.44
C HIS A 397 -15.52 -14.33 -0.33
#